data_AF-A0A6M4GZH9-F1
#
_entry.id   AF-A0A6M4GZH9-F1
#
_cell.length_a   1.000
_cell.length_b   1.000
_cell.length_c   1.000
_cell.angle_alpha   90.00
_cell.angle_beta   90.00
_cell.angle_gamma   90.00
#
_symmetry.space_group_name_H-M   'P 1'
#
loop_
_entity.id
_entity.type
_entity.pdbx_description
1 polymer ?
#
loop_
_entity_poly.entity_id
_entity_poly.type
_entity_poly.pdbx_seq_one_letter_code
_entity_poly.pdbx_strand_id
1 'polypeptide(L)'
;MRISAYALLAIAFPLAASAETRQPTEAQCRQLVGQMVQTMRTTPPPAQRDKDADALLARVEKTVQENRAARKSECDSWAYIVNAVTKN
;
A
#
# COMPACT_ATOMS: atom_id res chain seq x y z
N MET A 1 20.35 54.39 26.02
CA MET A 1 20.84 53.02 25.80
C MET A 1 20.05 52.09 26.71
N ARG A 2 19.25 51.11 26.31
CA ARG A 2 19.05 50.36 25.06
C ARG A 2 17.55 50.04 24.95
N ILE A 3 16.98 50.16 23.75
CA ILE A 3 15.58 49.84 23.44
C ILE A 3 15.44 48.32 23.38
N SER A 4 14.50 47.76 24.15
CA SER A 4 14.08 46.37 24.05
C SER A 4 13.49 46.10 22.68
N ALA A 5 14.08 45.16 21.93
CA ALA A 5 13.56 44.70 20.66
C ALA A 5 12.95 43.30 20.86
N TYR A 6 11.64 43.28 21.15
CA TYR A 6 10.80 42.13 20.83
C TYR A 6 10.78 42.00 19.31
N ALA A 7 11.37 40.94 18.77
CA ALA A 7 11.17 40.54 17.38
C ALA A 7 10.46 39.19 17.37
N LEU A 8 9.13 39.26 17.52
CA LEU A 8 8.20 38.23 17.07
C LEU A 8 8.37 38.08 15.56
N LEU A 9 8.97 36.97 15.12
CA LEU A 9 8.87 36.50 13.74
C LEU A 9 8.16 35.16 13.76
N ALA A 10 6.84 35.25 13.68
CA ALA A 10 5.95 34.14 13.41
C ALA A 10 6.22 33.63 11.99
N ILE A 11 6.95 32.51 11.88
CA ILE A 11 6.96 31.73 10.65
C ILE A 11 5.79 30.74 10.77
N ALA A 12 4.61 31.20 10.37
CA ALA A 12 3.52 30.31 10.03
C ALA A 12 3.93 29.55 8.76
N PHE A 13 4.52 28.36 8.93
CA PHE A 13 4.55 27.39 7.84
C PHE A 13 3.11 26.87 7.67
N PRO A 14 2.43 27.14 6.56
CA PRO A 14 1.34 26.27 6.20
C PRO A 14 1.98 24.93 5.83
N LEU A 15 1.97 23.97 6.74
CA LEU A 15 1.94 22.57 6.33
C LEU A 15 0.61 22.40 5.59
N ALA A 16 0.61 22.73 4.30
CA ALA A 16 -0.36 22.18 3.38
C ALA A 16 -0.06 20.69 3.32
N ALA A 17 -0.61 19.94 4.29
CA ALA A 17 -0.89 18.53 4.14
C ALA A 17 -1.97 18.44 3.06
N SER A 18 -1.55 18.60 1.80
CA SER A 18 -2.34 18.16 0.66
C SER A 18 -2.47 16.66 0.85
N ALA A 19 -3.63 16.23 1.34
CA ALA A 19 -4.15 14.89 1.10
C ALA A 19 -4.42 14.76 -0.41
N GLU A 20 -3.35 14.86 -1.19
CA GLU A 20 -3.34 14.48 -2.59
C GLU A 20 -3.49 12.97 -2.54
N THR A 21 -4.54 12.46 -3.18
CA THR A 21 -4.78 11.05 -3.48
C THR A 21 -3.67 10.54 -4.42
N ARG A 22 -2.43 10.64 -3.96
CA ARG A 22 -1.25 10.14 -4.65
C ARG A 22 -1.34 8.63 -4.64
N GLN A 23 -1.46 8.07 -5.83
CA GLN A 23 -1.23 6.65 -6.06
C GLN A 23 0.05 6.24 -5.31
N PRO A 24 0.05 5.13 -4.56
CA PRO A 24 1.20 4.76 -3.75
C PRO A 24 2.46 4.68 -4.61
N THR A 25 3.61 5.01 -4.03
CA THR A 25 4.89 4.86 -4.75
C THR A 25 5.20 3.39 -4.99
N GLU A 26 6.09 3.09 -5.95
CA GLU A 26 6.52 1.71 -6.23
C GLU A 26 7.00 0.96 -4.97
N ALA A 27 7.72 1.66 -4.09
CA ALA A 27 8.17 1.09 -2.81
C ALA A 27 6.99 0.80 -1.86
N GLN A 28 6.01 1.70 -1.80
CA GLN A 28 4.79 1.49 -1.01
C GLN A 28 3.96 0.33 -1.57
N CYS A 29 3.78 0.26 -2.89
CA CYS A 29 3.08 -0.85 -3.55
C CYS A 29 3.75 -2.18 -3.25
N ARG A 30 5.09 -2.26 -3.29
CA ARG A 30 5.84 -3.47 -2.91
C ARG A 30 5.53 -3.90 -1.47
N GLN A 31 5.50 -2.95 -0.53
CA GLN A 31 5.16 -3.21 0.86
C GLN A 31 3.71 -3.70 1.00
N LEU A 32 2.76 -3.01 0.35
CA LEU A 32 1.33 -3.34 0.39
C LEU A 32 1.04 -4.72 -0.22
N VAL A 33 1.65 -5.04 -1.37
CA VAL A 33 1.57 -6.37 -2.00
C VAL A 33 2.09 -7.43 -1.03
N GLY A 34 3.25 -7.22 -0.42
CA GLY A 34 3.83 -8.16 0.54
C GLY A 34 2.93 -8.38 1.75
N GLN A 35 2.43 -7.29 2.35
CA GLN A 35 1.51 -7.34 3.49
C GLN A 35 0.20 -8.06 3.14
N MET A 36 -0.40 -7.75 1.99
CA MET A 36 -1.68 -8.33 1.61
C MET A 36 -1.56 -9.82 1.29
N VAL A 37 -0.53 -10.23 0.54
CA VAL A 37 -0.25 -11.65 0.30
C VAL A 37 -0.05 -12.39 1.62
N GLN A 38 0.70 -11.80 2.55
CA GLN A 38 0.90 -12.40 3.87
C GLN A 38 -0.40 -12.52 4.66
N THR A 39 -1.25 -11.47 4.65
CA THR A 39 -2.57 -11.50 5.29
C THR A 39 -3.45 -12.59 4.68
N MET A 40 -3.49 -12.73 3.36
CA MET A 40 -4.29 -13.77 2.69
C MET A 40 -3.79 -15.20 3.02
N ARG A 41 -2.50 -15.38 3.32
CA ARG A 41 -1.95 -16.66 3.78
C ARG A 41 -2.39 -17.02 5.20
N THR A 42 -2.62 -16.03 6.06
CA THR A 42 -2.89 -16.25 7.48
C THR A 42 -4.36 -16.07 7.86
N THR A 43 -5.13 -15.37 7.03
CA THR A 43 -6.49 -14.92 7.35
C THR A 43 -7.44 -15.17 6.17
N PRO A 44 -8.45 -16.05 6.32
CA PRO A 44 -8.68 -16.93 7.48
C PRO A 44 -7.55 -17.95 7.66
N PRO A 45 -7.38 -18.52 8.88
CA PRO A 45 -6.43 -19.58 9.12
C PRO A 45 -6.61 -20.72 8.11
N PRO A 46 -5.54 -21.42 7.66
CA PRO A 46 -5.66 -22.47 6.65
C PRO A 46 -6.73 -23.52 6.95
N ALA A 47 -6.92 -23.87 8.23
CA ALA A 47 -7.94 -24.84 8.66
C ALA A 47 -9.40 -24.36 8.47
N GLN A 48 -9.60 -23.06 8.27
CA GLN A 48 -10.92 -22.42 8.08
C GLN A 48 -11.09 -21.87 6.65
N ARG A 49 -10.11 -22.09 5.78
CA ARG A 49 -10.14 -21.58 4.41
C ARG A 49 -10.93 -22.53 3.52
N ASP A 50 -11.86 -21.99 2.74
CA ASP A 50 -12.54 -22.75 1.70
C ASP A 50 -11.71 -22.80 0.41
N LYS A 51 -12.20 -23.60 -0.55
CA LYS A 51 -11.53 -23.78 -1.85
C LYS A 51 -11.43 -22.48 -2.66
N ASP A 52 -12.39 -21.57 -2.49
CA ASP A 52 -12.43 -20.34 -3.26
C ASP A 52 -11.39 -19.34 -2.77
N ALA A 53 -11.22 -19.24 -1.44
CA ALA A 53 -10.17 -18.46 -0.81
C ALA A 53 -8.77 -19.05 -1.09
N ASP A 54 -8.61 -20.37 -1.11
CA ASP A 54 -7.35 -21.01 -1.54
C ASP A 54 -7.03 -20.71 -3.01
N ALA A 55 -8.04 -20.80 -3.89
CA ALA A 55 -7.86 -20.50 -5.31
C ALA A 55 -7.55 -19.01 -5.54
N LEU A 56 -8.17 -18.11 -4.78
CA LEU A 56 -7.88 -16.68 -4.82
C LEU A 56 -6.43 -16.38 -4.39
N LEU A 57 -5.97 -16.96 -3.28
CA LEU A 57 -4.59 -16.82 -2.83
C LEU A 57 -3.61 -17.32 -3.90
N ALA A 58 -3.85 -18.51 -4.47
CA ALA A 58 -3.00 -19.06 -5.52
C ALA A 58 -2.94 -18.15 -6.77
N ARG A 59 -4.07 -17.58 -7.20
CA ARG A 59 -4.12 -16.63 -8.31
C ARG A 59 -3.33 -15.35 -8.02
N VAL A 60 -3.49 -14.80 -6.81
CA VAL A 60 -2.75 -13.61 -6.37
C VAL A 60 -1.24 -13.88 -6.33
N GLU A 61 -0.80 -14.97 -5.71
CA GLU A 61 0.62 -15.31 -5.61
C GLU A 61 1.25 -15.53 -6.99
N LYS A 62 0.57 -16.27 -7.86
CA LYS A 62 0.99 -16.47 -9.24
C LYS A 62 1.15 -15.15 -9.99
N THR A 63 0.15 -14.27 -9.90
CA THR A 63 0.15 -12.97 -10.60
C THR A 63 1.29 -12.08 -10.11
N VAL A 64 1.54 -12.02 -8.80
CA VAL A 64 2.66 -11.26 -8.22
C VAL A 64 4.00 -11.81 -8.72
N GLN A 65 4.16 -13.14 -8.75
CA GLN A 65 5.39 -13.77 -9.25
C GLN A 65 5.61 -13.50 -10.75
N GLU A 66 4.57 -13.64 -11.56
CA GLU A 66 4.63 -13.36 -13.01
C GLU A 66 4.95 -11.89 -13.29
N ASN A 67 4.33 -10.96 -12.57
CA ASN A 67 4.62 -9.54 -12.71
C ASN A 67 6.06 -9.21 -12.34
N ARG A 68 6.59 -9.79 -11.25
CA ARG A 68 8.00 -9.63 -10.84
C ARG A 68 8.96 -10.22 -11.86
N ALA A 69 8.67 -11.42 -12.39
CA ALA A 69 9.47 -12.05 -13.43
C ALA A 69 9.50 -11.21 -14.71
N ALA A 70 8.38 -10.58 -15.06
CA ALA A 70 8.25 -9.66 -16.18
C ALA A 70 8.75 -8.23 -15.90
N ARG A 71 9.29 -7.95 -14.70
CA ARG A 71 9.69 -6.61 -14.22
C ARG A 71 8.61 -5.53 -14.36
N LYS A 72 7.33 -5.92 -14.20
CA LYS A 72 6.21 -4.99 -14.12
C LYS A 72 6.20 -4.25 -12.77
N SER A 73 5.45 -3.17 -12.71
CA SER A 73 5.30 -2.39 -11.48
C SER A 73 4.62 -3.21 -10.37
N GLU A 74 5.10 -3.08 -9.14
CA GLU A 74 4.40 -3.61 -7.97
C GLU A 74 3.05 -2.92 -7.78
N CYS A 75 2.85 -1.71 -8.29
CA CYS A 75 1.55 -1.04 -8.26
C CYS A 75 0.52 -1.70 -9.18
N ASP A 76 0.94 -2.33 -10.29
CA ASP A 76 0.04 -3.15 -11.12
C ASP A 76 -0.41 -4.39 -10.34
N SER A 77 0.52 -5.00 -9.60
CA SER A 77 0.22 -6.14 -8.72
C SER A 77 -0.71 -5.73 -7.57
N TRP A 78 -0.49 -4.55 -6.99
CA TRP A 78 -1.37 -3.99 -5.97
C TRP A 78 -2.79 -3.76 -6.49
N ALA A 79 -2.92 -3.12 -7.66
CA ALA A 79 -4.21 -2.88 -8.29
C ALA A 79 -4.97 -4.19 -8.58
N TYR A 80 -4.25 -5.22 -9.04
CA TYR A 80 -4.82 -6.55 -9.20
C TYR A 80 -5.36 -7.12 -7.89
N ILE A 81 -4.56 -7.09 -6.82
CA ILE A 81 -4.96 -7.64 -5.50
C ILE A 81 -6.19 -6.91 -4.96
N VAL A 82 -6.20 -5.58 -5.00
CA VAL A 82 -7.36 -4.78 -4.55
C VAL A 82 -8.62 -5.16 -5.31
N ASN A 83 -8.53 -5.29 -6.64
CA ASN A 83 -9.65 -5.70 -7.47
C ASN A 83 -10.11 -7.14 -7.15
N ALA A 84 -9.15 -8.05 -6.98
CA ALA A 84 -9.43 -9.45 -6.68
C ALA A 84 -10.09 -9.65 -5.32
N VAL A 85 -9.76 -8.85 -4.30
CA VAL A 85 -10.39 -8.92 -2.97
C VAL A 85 -11.74 -8.20 -2.95
N THR A 86 -11.92 -7.15 -3.76
CA THR A 86 -13.17 -6.34 -3.74
C THR A 86 -14.29 -6.95 -4.58
N LYS A 87 -13.97 -7.74 -5.62
CA LYS A 87 -14.95 -8.31 -6.56
C LYS A 87 -15.21 -9.80 -6.39
N ASN A 88 -14.54 -10.45 -5.45
CA ASN A 88 -14.66 -11.89 -5.19
C ASN A 88 -15.57 -12.17 -4.00
#